data_AF-A0A846AS13-F1
#
_entry.id   AF-A0A846AS13-F1
#
_cell.length_a   1.000
_cell.length_b   1.000
_cell.length_c   1.000
_cell.angle_alpha   90.00
_cell.angle_beta   90.00
_cell.angle_gamma   90.00
#
_symmetry.space_group_name_H-M   'P 1'
#
loop_
_entity.id
_entity.type
_entity.pdbx_description
1 polymer ?
#
loop_
_entity_poly.entity_id
_entity_poly.type
_entity_poly.pdbx_seq_one_letter_code
_entity_poly.pdbx_strand_id
1 'polypeptide(L)'
;HWKKLLAENEFLSAPLLVAKQLKYYRKNNRNFTQGKNNNSQKVLSPPTERSLLAEAEYLLLRIYLHCPKYRQDVKSAMEARDLQFSLSHNRFLWKQIIDVENMSEYQITDSDDLISKLQDSYLDAPDKLSEVEHLFHLDEKAKRNLLRAPLEIRSAIAAIELIMCKKRRSAVLSMWQNTDLSTDSELAKNSELAKKYQEKFYSESEWIKELERLRITTIYDLIQVPLGELSD
;
A
#
# COMPACT_ATOMS: atom_id res chain seq x y z
N HIS A 1 -21.50 -12.48 -26.06
CA HIS A 1 -21.41 -13.87 -25.58
C HIS A 1 -20.92 -14.02 -24.14
N TRP A 2 -20.25 -13.02 -23.51
CA TRP A 2 -19.86 -13.12 -22.09
C TRP A 2 -21.07 -13.31 -21.15
N LYS A 3 -22.22 -12.69 -21.44
CA LYS A 3 -23.50 -12.95 -20.74
C LYS A 3 -24.05 -14.38 -20.93
N LYS A 4 -23.68 -15.07 -22.02
CA LYS A 4 -24.05 -16.47 -22.30
C LYS A 4 -23.12 -17.44 -21.56
N LEU A 5 -21.81 -17.20 -21.59
CA LEU A 5 -20.81 -17.93 -20.78
C LEU A 5 -21.01 -17.71 -19.27
N LEU A 6 -21.57 -16.57 -18.86
CA LEU A 6 -22.01 -16.26 -17.49
C LEU A 6 -23.21 -17.10 -17.04
N ALA A 7 -24.10 -17.47 -17.97
CA ALA A 7 -25.28 -18.28 -17.68
C ALA A 7 -24.94 -19.77 -17.55
N GLU A 8 -23.88 -20.22 -18.22
CA GLU A 8 -23.43 -21.62 -18.20
C GLU A 8 -22.43 -21.93 -17.07
N ASN A 9 -21.82 -20.92 -16.45
CA ASN A 9 -20.78 -21.12 -15.44
C ASN A 9 -21.06 -20.29 -14.18
N GLU A 10 -21.64 -20.94 -13.17
CA GLU A 10 -22.07 -20.35 -11.89
C GLU A 10 -20.91 -19.64 -11.15
N PHE A 11 -19.67 -20.11 -11.37
CA PHE A 11 -18.45 -19.51 -10.84
C PHE A 11 -18.10 -18.14 -11.47
N LEU A 12 -18.62 -17.80 -12.65
CA LEU A 12 -18.38 -16.49 -13.32
C LEU A 12 -19.37 -15.40 -12.89
N SER A 13 -20.40 -15.73 -12.10
CA SER A 13 -21.40 -14.79 -11.56
C SER A 13 -20.84 -13.89 -10.46
N ALA A 14 -19.95 -14.44 -9.62
CA ALA A 14 -19.40 -13.74 -8.45
C ALA A 14 -18.60 -12.46 -8.79
N PRO A 15 -17.73 -12.42 -9.82
CA PRO A 15 -16.98 -11.20 -10.20
C PRO A 15 -17.87 -10.02 -10.62
N LEU A 16 -19.05 -10.28 -11.20
CA LEU A 16 -19.95 -9.21 -11.67
C LEU A 16 -20.95 -8.73 -10.61
N LEU A 17 -21.29 -9.56 -9.62
CA LEU A 17 -21.93 -9.06 -8.39
C LEU A 17 -21.00 -8.05 -7.70
N VAL A 18 -19.70 -8.33 -7.66
CA VAL A 18 -18.67 -7.41 -7.15
C VAL A 18 -18.54 -6.17 -8.03
N ALA A 19 -18.57 -6.29 -9.37
CA ALA A 19 -18.54 -5.11 -10.26
C ALA A 19 -19.80 -4.22 -10.14
N LYS A 20 -21.00 -4.82 -9.96
CA LYS A 20 -22.23 -4.09 -9.65
C LYS A 20 -22.11 -3.39 -8.29
N GLN A 21 -21.61 -4.08 -7.26
CA GLN A 21 -21.37 -3.49 -5.94
C GLN A 21 -20.35 -2.35 -6.00
N LEU A 22 -19.26 -2.48 -6.75
CA LEU A 22 -18.26 -1.41 -6.92
C LEU A 22 -18.82 -0.20 -7.69
N LYS A 23 -19.74 -0.39 -8.66
CA LYS A 23 -20.49 0.70 -9.29
C LYS A 23 -21.41 1.41 -8.29
N TYR A 24 -22.03 0.68 -7.36
CA TYR A 24 -22.79 1.28 -6.26
C TYR A 24 -21.88 2.07 -5.31
N TYR A 25 -20.73 1.52 -4.91
CA TYR A 25 -19.75 2.21 -4.03
C TYR A 25 -19.11 3.45 -4.70
N ARG A 26 -18.81 3.42 -6.00
CA ARG A 26 -18.32 4.61 -6.75
C ARG A 26 -19.41 5.68 -6.95
N LYS A 27 -20.69 5.29 -7.04
CA LYS A 27 -21.81 6.24 -7.19
C LYS A 27 -22.23 6.87 -5.86
N ASN A 28 -22.02 6.18 -4.73
CA ASN A 28 -22.37 6.68 -3.41
C ASN A 28 -21.41 7.77 -2.88
N ASN A 29 -20.23 7.94 -3.48
CA ASN A 29 -19.24 8.93 -3.03
C ASN A 29 -19.35 10.30 -3.73
N ARG A 30 -20.45 10.57 -4.44
CA ARG A 30 -20.68 11.85 -5.13
C ARG A 30 -21.84 12.70 -4.60
N ASN A 31 -22.54 12.25 -3.55
CA ASN A 31 -23.76 12.92 -3.06
C ASN A 31 -23.72 13.31 -1.57
N PHE A 32 -22.65 13.95 -1.10
CA PHE A 32 -22.66 14.58 0.24
C PHE A 32 -22.09 16.00 0.20
N THR A 33 -22.84 16.91 -0.41
CA THR A 33 -22.77 18.35 -0.11
C THR A 33 -24.14 18.98 -0.30
N GLN A 34 -24.98 18.95 0.74
CA GLN A 34 -25.74 20.12 1.20
C GLN A 34 -26.55 19.76 2.44
N GLY A 35 -26.26 20.46 3.54
CA GLY A 35 -27.02 20.37 4.79
C GLY A 35 -26.22 20.90 5.98
N LYS A 36 -26.32 22.21 6.24
CA LYS A 36 -25.89 22.84 7.50
C LYS A 36 -26.69 22.26 8.67
N ASN A 37 -26.02 21.77 9.71
CA ASN A 37 -26.18 22.23 11.11
C ASN A 37 -25.35 21.40 12.10
N ASN A 38 -25.03 22.08 13.21
CA ASN A 38 -23.96 21.81 14.15
C ASN A 38 -24.17 20.58 15.05
N ASN A 39 -23.03 20.11 15.58
CA ASN A 39 -22.86 19.21 16.71
C ASN A 39 -23.29 17.74 16.53
N SER A 40 -22.36 16.91 16.06
CA SER A 40 -22.36 15.48 16.39
C SER A 40 -21.02 14.82 16.10
N GLN A 41 -20.67 13.88 16.97
CA GLN A 41 -19.42 13.14 17.04
C GLN A 41 -18.94 12.71 15.65
N LYS A 42 -17.66 12.99 15.38
CA LYS A 42 -16.95 12.61 14.15
C LYS A 42 -16.90 11.08 14.08
N VAL A 43 -17.93 10.46 13.52
CA VAL A 43 -17.89 9.07 13.08
C VAL A 43 -16.81 9.01 12.02
N LEU A 44 -15.64 8.49 12.40
CA LEU A 44 -14.49 8.34 11.53
C LEU A 44 -14.92 7.45 10.37
N SER A 45 -15.09 8.06 9.20
CA SER A 45 -15.24 7.30 7.95
C SER A 45 -14.02 6.38 7.80
N PRO A 46 -14.19 5.15 7.29
CA PRO A 46 -13.07 4.24 7.12
C PRO A 46 -11.98 4.93 6.30
N PRO A 47 -10.69 4.78 6.68
CA PRO A 47 -9.60 5.44 5.99
C PRO A 47 -9.68 5.08 4.51
N THR A 48 -9.64 6.11 3.66
CA THR A 48 -9.63 5.91 2.20
C THR A 48 -8.37 5.13 1.82
N GLU A 49 -8.40 4.33 0.75
CA GLU A 49 -7.24 3.58 0.24
C GLU A 49 -5.98 4.46 0.11
N ARG A 50 -6.16 5.73 -0.24
CA ARG A 50 -5.07 6.73 -0.30
C ARG A 50 -4.50 7.09 1.08
N SER A 51 -5.32 7.15 2.12
CA SER A 51 -4.88 7.36 3.51
C SER A 51 -4.10 6.15 4.00
N LEU A 52 -4.62 4.94 3.77
CA LEU A 52 -3.96 3.71 4.19
C LEU A 52 -2.59 3.54 3.53
N LEU A 53 -2.49 3.82 2.22
CA LEU A 53 -1.23 3.78 1.50
C LEU A 53 -0.23 4.80 2.05
N ALA A 54 -0.69 6.03 2.28
CA ALA A 54 0.16 7.07 2.85
C ALA A 54 0.68 6.69 4.23
N GLU A 55 -0.20 6.25 5.13
CA GLU A 55 0.15 5.82 6.49
C GLU A 55 1.17 4.66 6.47
N ALA A 56 1.00 3.68 5.58
CA ALA A 56 1.92 2.55 5.46
C ALA A 56 3.31 3.00 4.95
N GLU A 57 3.36 3.85 3.93
CA GLU A 57 4.63 4.37 3.41
C GLU A 57 5.36 5.23 4.45
N TYR A 58 4.63 6.11 5.15
CA TYR A 58 5.19 6.93 6.22
C TYR A 58 5.72 6.09 7.38
N LEU A 59 5.01 5.01 7.73
CA LEU A 59 5.45 4.10 8.78
C LEU A 59 6.76 3.40 8.41
N LEU A 60 6.90 2.90 7.18
CA LEU A 60 8.17 2.31 6.72
C LEU A 60 9.31 3.32 6.74
N LEU A 61 9.08 4.54 6.24
CA LEU A 61 10.09 5.60 6.24
C LEU A 61 10.50 6.00 7.67
N ARG A 62 9.54 6.11 8.60
CA ARG A 62 9.83 6.39 10.02
C ARG A 62 10.69 5.30 10.64
N ILE A 63 10.34 4.03 10.42
CA ILE A 63 11.14 2.89 10.94
C ILE A 63 12.55 2.92 10.34
N TYR A 64 12.68 3.24 9.05
CA TYR A 64 13.97 3.34 8.39
C TYR A 64 14.86 4.45 8.97
N LEU A 65 14.29 5.64 9.17
CA LEU A 65 15.02 6.80 9.67
C LEU A 65 15.48 6.61 11.12
N HIS A 66 14.54 6.21 11.98
CA HIS A 66 14.70 6.23 13.44
C HIS A 66 15.13 4.89 14.05
N CYS A 67 15.09 3.78 13.30
CA CYS A 67 15.55 2.49 13.80
C CYS A 67 16.63 1.89 12.90
N PRO A 68 17.91 2.28 13.08
CA PRO A 68 19.02 1.79 12.27
C PRO A 68 19.08 0.27 12.15
N LYS A 69 18.78 -0.44 13.25
CA LYS A 69 18.74 -1.91 13.33
C LYS A 69 17.81 -2.57 12.31
N TYR A 70 16.71 -1.91 11.96
CA TYR A 70 15.67 -2.48 11.08
C TYR A 70 15.78 -1.99 9.63
N ARG A 71 16.78 -1.17 9.28
CA ARG A 71 16.96 -0.64 7.91
C ARG A 71 17.10 -1.75 6.87
N GLN A 72 17.89 -2.78 7.18
CA GLN A 72 18.07 -3.93 6.29
C GLN A 72 16.80 -4.78 6.16
N ASP A 73 16.03 -4.93 7.24
CA ASP A 73 14.76 -5.64 7.21
C ASP A 73 13.74 -4.92 6.31
N VAL A 74 13.70 -3.57 6.37
CA VAL A 74 12.85 -2.76 5.49
C VAL A 74 13.26 -2.93 4.02
N LYS A 75 14.56 -2.79 3.71
CA LYS A 75 15.08 -2.99 2.34
C LYS A 75 14.75 -4.39 1.81
N SER A 76 15.07 -5.41 2.59
CA SER A 76 14.83 -6.81 2.22
C SER A 76 13.35 -7.10 2.01
N ALA A 77 12.46 -6.57 2.85
CA ALA A 77 11.02 -6.75 2.73
C ALA A 77 10.45 -6.02 1.50
N MET A 78 10.97 -4.83 1.17
CA MET A 78 10.59 -4.10 -0.04
C MET A 78 11.07 -4.83 -1.31
N GLU A 79 12.32 -5.30 -1.34
CA GLU A 79 12.90 -6.03 -2.47
C GLU A 79 12.22 -7.38 -2.71
N ALA A 80 11.94 -8.15 -1.65
CA ALA A 80 11.28 -9.45 -1.75
C ALA A 80 9.88 -9.38 -2.40
N ARG A 81 9.26 -8.21 -2.39
CA ARG A 81 7.92 -7.95 -2.92
C ARG A 81 7.92 -6.97 -4.11
N ASP A 82 9.10 -6.57 -4.59
CA ASP A 82 9.29 -5.57 -5.65
C ASP A 82 8.45 -4.29 -5.40
N LEU A 83 8.48 -3.80 -4.16
CA LEU A 83 7.67 -2.65 -3.74
C LEU A 83 8.42 -1.33 -3.97
N GLN A 84 7.66 -0.34 -4.38
CA GLN A 84 8.13 1.03 -4.56
C GLN A 84 7.14 2.01 -3.93
N PHE A 85 7.67 3.13 -3.43
CA PHE A 85 6.83 4.22 -2.93
C PHE A 85 5.95 4.79 -4.05
N SER A 86 4.64 4.84 -3.81
CA SER A 86 3.66 5.37 -4.75
C SER A 86 3.51 6.89 -4.62
N LEU A 87 3.74 7.46 -3.43
CA LEU A 87 3.69 8.90 -3.22
C LEU A 87 4.98 9.58 -3.70
N SER A 88 4.83 10.72 -4.37
CA SER A 88 5.94 11.43 -5.02
C SER A 88 6.98 11.93 -4.03
N HIS A 89 6.54 12.50 -2.91
CA HIS A 89 7.42 13.00 -1.85
C HIS A 89 8.13 11.87 -1.11
N ASN A 90 7.44 10.75 -0.86
CA ASN A 90 8.06 9.56 -0.26
C ASN A 90 9.11 8.94 -1.18
N ARG A 91 8.85 8.86 -2.50
CA ARG A 91 9.88 8.44 -3.47
C ARG A 91 11.07 9.38 -3.47
N PHE A 92 10.82 10.67 -3.43
CA PHE A 92 11.88 11.67 -3.41
C PHE A 92 12.75 11.51 -2.17
N LEU A 93 12.14 11.40 -0.98
CA LEU A 93 12.87 11.12 0.26
C LEU A 93 13.66 9.82 0.20
N TRP A 94 13.06 8.73 -0.29
CA TRP A 94 13.75 7.46 -0.44
C TRP A 94 14.98 7.56 -1.35
N LYS A 95 14.88 8.32 -2.43
CA LYS A 95 16.02 8.59 -3.31
C LYS A 95 17.12 9.36 -2.56
N GLN A 96 16.77 10.43 -1.83
CA GLN A 96 17.73 11.19 -1.04
C GLN A 96 18.43 10.32 0.00
N ILE A 97 17.71 9.40 0.65
CA ILE A 97 18.27 8.42 1.58
C ILE A 97 19.34 7.57 0.87
N ILE A 98 19.02 7.00 -0.28
CA ILE A 98 19.96 6.19 -1.06
C ILE A 98 21.19 7.02 -1.49
N ASP A 99 20.97 8.25 -1.94
CA ASP A 99 22.05 9.13 -2.39
C ASP A 99 23.00 9.47 -1.21
N VAL A 100 22.46 9.77 -0.03
CA VAL A 100 23.25 10.01 1.20
C VAL A 100 24.03 8.76 1.62
N GLU A 101 23.41 7.58 1.57
CA GLU A 101 24.08 6.31 1.89
C GLU A 101 25.20 5.94 0.91
N ASN A 102 25.03 6.27 -0.37
CA ASN A 102 26.05 6.05 -1.40
C ASN A 102 27.22 7.03 -1.29
N MET A 103 26.97 8.24 -0.80
CA MET A 103 28.01 9.26 -0.57
C MET A 103 28.80 9.01 0.72
N SER A 104 28.21 8.34 1.70
CA SER A 104 28.90 7.97 2.94
C SER A 104 29.85 6.80 2.70
N GLU A 105 31.15 7.01 2.95
CA GLU A 105 32.19 5.97 2.87
C GLU A 105 32.00 4.86 3.93
N TYR A 106 31.24 5.15 4.98
CA TYR A 106 30.87 4.22 6.06
C TYR A 106 29.36 4.12 6.18
N GLN A 107 28.87 2.95 6.63
CA GLN A 107 27.45 2.79 6.95
C GLN A 107 27.07 3.78 8.05
N ILE A 108 26.10 4.64 7.77
CA ILE A 108 25.54 5.56 8.76
C ILE A 108 24.84 4.72 9.82
N THR A 109 25.44 4.57 10.99
CA THR A 109 24.88 3.76 12.10
C THR A 109 23.91 4.55 12.97
N ASP A 110 24.04 5.88 12.97
CA ASP A 110 23.24 6.79 13.78
C ASP A 110 22.01 7.31 13.00
N SER A 111 20.86 7.44 13.66
CA SER A 111 19.68 8.09 13.08
C SER A 111 19.89 9.59 12.92
N ASP A 112 20.56 10.23 13.88
CA ASP A 112 20.66 11.69 13.92
C ASP A 112 21.60 12.23 12.84
N ASP A 113 22.67 11.50 12.54
CA ASP A 113 23.58 11.80 11.42
C ASP A 113 22.86 11.68 10.06
N LEU A 114 22.04 10.63 9.88
CA LEU A 114 21.26 10.46 8.65
C LEU A 114 20.24 11.59 8.48
N ILE A 115 19.49 11.91 9.54
CA ILE A 115 18.46 12.96 9.50
C ILE A 115 19.10 14.32 9.23
N SER A 116 20.23 14.64 9.86
CA SER A 116 20.95 15.90 9.64
C SER A 116 21.40 16.05 8.19
N LYS A 117 22.05 15.02 7.62
CA LYS A 117 22.47 15.01 6.20
C LYS A 117 21.29 15.12 5.25
N LEU A 118 20.17 14.48 5.58
CA LEU A 118 18.95 14.62 4.81
C LEU A 118 18.45 16.07 4.87
N GLN A 119 18.34 16.69 6.05
CA GLN A 119 17.91 18.08 6.18
C GLN A 119 18.78 19.05 5.37
N ASP A 120 20.10 18.86 5.38
CA ASP A 120 21.03 19.64 4.56
C ASP A 120 20.73 19.50 3.06
N SER A 121 20.38 18.29 2.59
CA SER A 121 20.03 18.04 1.18
C SER A 121 18.74 18.73 0.72
N TYR A 122 17.90 19.19 1.66
CA TYR A 122 16.64 19.88 1.38
C TYR A 122 16.74 21.41 1.49
N LEU A 123 17.92 21.98 1.77
CA LEU A 123 18.11 23.44 1.85
C LEU A 123 17.69 24.17 0.56
N ASP A 124 17.90 23.54 -0.60
CA ASP A 124 17.53 24.09 -1.91
C ASP A 124 16.06 23.81 -2.31
N ALA A 125 15.31 23.05 -1.50
CA ALA A 125 13.94 22.64 -1.80
C ALA A 125 13.01 22.65 -0.55
N PRO A 126 12.80 23.81 0.08
CA PRO A 126 12.02 23.92 1.33
C PRO A 126 10.56 23.47 1.18
N ASP A 127 9.97 23.67 0.00
CA ASP A 127 8.59 23.24 -0.28
C ASP A 127 8.44 21.71 -0.11
N LYS A 128 9.42 20.94 -0.62
CA LYS A 128 9.44 19.48 -0.51
C LYS A 128 9.73 19.00 0.91
N LEU A 129 10.52 19.78 1.66
CA LEU A 129 10.84 19.48 3.05
C LEU A 129 9.58 19.48 3.91
N SER A 130 8.69 20.46 3.72
CA SER A 130 7.45 20.57 4.49
C SER A 130 6.54 19.33 4.36
N GLU A 131 6.61 18.61 3.23
CA GLU A 131 5.83 17.39 2.99
C GLU A 131 6.38 16.17 3.74
N VAL A 132 7.64 16.19 4.21
CA VAL A 132 8.32 15.05 4.86
C VAL A 132 8.88 15.37 6.24
N GLU A 133 8.88 16.63 6.66
CA GLU A 133 9.40 17.09 7.95
C GLU A 133 8.82 16.32 9.15
N HIS A 134 7.52 16.03 9.09
CA HIS A 134 6.80 15.24 10.09
C HIS A 134 7.29 13.77 10.22
N LEU A 135 8.16 13.30 9.33
CA LEU A 135 8.81 11.99 9.41
C LEU A 135 10.14 12.05 10.17
N PHE A 136 10.79 13.22 10.21
CA PHE A 136 12.02 13.44 10.98
C PHE A 136 11.77 13.58 12.47
N HIS A 137 10.52 13.82 12.87
CA HIS A 137 10.13 13.91 14.28
C HIS A 137 9.18 12.79 14.66
N LEU A 138 9.47 12.11 15.76
CA LEU A 138 8.63 11.05 16.29
C LEU A 138 7.54 11.61 17.20
N ASP A 139 6.29 11.39 16.81
CA ASP A 139 5.14 11.57 17.70
C ASP A 139 5.01 10.36 18.67
N GLU A 140 4.22 10.51 19.74
CA GLU A 140 4.04 9.46 20.76
C GLU A 140 3.48 8.15 20.20
N LYS A 141 2.65 8.23 19.14
CA LYS A 141 2.13 7.05 18.46
C LYS A 141 3.23 6.35 17.67
N ALA A 142 4.07 7.11 16.98
CA ALA A 142 5.21 6.62 16.23
C ALA A 142 6.17 5.90 17.16
N LYS A 143 6.58 6.52 18.28
CA LYS A 143 7.46 5.89 19.27
C LYS A 143 6.93 4.52 19.71
N ARG A 144 5.63 4.42 20.01
CA ARG A 144 5.00 3.15 20.41
C ARG A 144 5.02 2.11 19.28
N ASN A 145 4.77 2.52 18.05
CA ASN A 145 4.84 1.63 16.89
C ASN A 145 6.26 1.11 16.68
N LEU A 146 7.28 1.96 16.85
CA LEU A 146 8.69 1.59 16.68
C LEU A 146 9.15 0.51 17.67
N LEU A 147 8.58 0.44 18.89
CA LEU A 147 8.84 -0.65 19.85
C LEU A 147 8.49 -2.04 19.32
N ARG A 148 7.66 -2.12 18.28
CA ARG A 148 7.26 -3.36 17.60
C ARG A 148 7.54 -3.28 16.10
N ALA A 149 8.65 -2.64 15.72
CA ALA A 149 9.05 -2.44 14.33
C ALA A 149 8.88 -3.68 13.43
N PRO A 150 9.22 -4.93 13.83
CA PRO A 150 9.00 -6.10 12.96
C PRO A 150 7.52 -6.31 12.55
N LEU A 151 6.59 -6.09 13.48
CA LEU A 151 5.16 -6.22 13.22
C LEU A 151 4.65 -5.08 12.34
N GLU A 152 5.15 -3.87 12.60
CA GLU A 152 4.80 -2.68 11.83
C GLU A 152 5.35 -2.73 10.39
N ILE A 153 6.58 -3.23 10.19
CA ILE A 153 7.15 -3.49 8.86
C ILE A 153 6.27 -4.47 8.10
N ARG A 154 5.95 -5.64 8.69
CA ARG A 154 5.08 -6.63 8.07
C ARG A 154 3.73 -6.02 7.69
N SER A 155 3.10 -5.30 8.62
CA SER A 155 1.79 -4.68 8.40
C SER A 155 1.83 -3.64 7.29
N ALA A 156 2.84 -2.76 7.28
CA ALA A 156 3.00 -1.72 6.27
C ALA A 156 3.28 -2.29 4.88
N ILE A 157 4.17 -3.27 4.76
CA ILE A 157 4.46 -3.99 3.52
C ILE A 157 3.19 -4.65 2.97
N ALA A 158 2.46 -5.37 3.83
CA ALA A 158 1.18 -5.98 3.44
C ALA A 158 0.14 -4.94 3.01
N ALA A 159 0.09 -3.77 3.65
CA ALA A 159 -0.83 -2.70 3.30
C ALA A 159 -0.50 -2.06 1.94
N ILE A 160 0.78 -1.80 1.64
CA ILE A 160 1.22 -1.27 0.33
C ILE A 160 0.89 -2.29 -0.76
N GLU A 161 1.28 -3.55 -0.56
CA GLU A 161 1.04 -4.63 -1.51
C GLU A 161 -0.47 -4.83 -1.76
N LEU A 162 -1.30 -4.75 -0.70
CA LEU A 162 -2.75 -4.85 -0.79
C LEU A 162 -3.33 -3.80 -1.75
N ILE A 163 -2.89 -2.55 -1.64
CA ILE A 163 -3.34 -1.47 -2.53
C ILE A 163 -2.88 -1.71 -3.96
N MET A 164 -1.65 -2.19 -4.15
CA MET A 164 -1.13 -2.55 -5.48
C MET A 164 -1.92 -3.70 -6.11
N CYS A 165 -2.20 -4.77 -5.36
CA CYS A 165 -3.04 -5.90 -5.78
C CYS A 165 -4.45 -5.45 -6.16
N LYS A 166 -5.08 -4.58 -5.37
CA LYS A 166 -6.39 -4.01 -5.70
C LYS A 166 -6.38 -3.25 -7.03
N LYS A 167 -5.32 -2.46 -7.29
CA LYS A 167 -5.12 -1.78 -8.58
C LYS A 167 -4.93 -2.77 -9.72
N ARG A 168 -4.05 -3.79 -9.56
CA ARG A 168 -3.81 -4.83 -10.58
C ARG A 168 -5.10 -5.60 -10.89
N ARG A 169 -5.85 -6.02 -9.88
CA ARG A 169 -7.14 -6.70 -10.03
C ARG A 169 -8.14 -5.84 -10.80
N SER A 170 -8.24 -4.55 -10.47
CA SER A 170 -9.13 -3.63 -11.19
C SER A 170 -8.72 -3.46 -12.65
N ALA A 171 -7.42 -3.41 -12.96
CA ALA A 171 -6.91 -3.30 -14.31
C ALA A 171 -7.20 -4.57 -15.13
N VAL A 172 -6.93 -5.75 -14.56
CA VAL A 172 -7.23 -7.05 -15.17
C VAL A 172 -8.72 -7.19 -15.47
N LEU A 173 -9.59 -6.80 -14.54
CA LEU A 173 -11.03 -6.80 -14.76
C LEU A 173 -11.43 -5.90 -15.93
N SER A 174 -10.83 -4.71 -16.05
CA SER A 174 -11.09 -3.81 -17.18
C SER A 174 -10.62 -4.41 -18.51
N MET A 175 -9.44 -5.05 -18.55
CA MET A 175 -8.93 -5.72 -19.76
C MET A 175 -9.84 -6.87 -20.17
N TRP A 176 -10.29 -7.67 -19.20
CA TRP A 176 -11.21 -8.77 -19.44
C TRP A 176 -12.55 -8.29 -20.00
N GLN A 177 -13.11 -7.21 -19.47
CA GLN A 177 -14.37 -6.62 -19.94
C GLN A 177 -14.28 -6.07 -21.37
N ASN A 178 -13.10 -5.59 -21.77
CA ASN A 178 -12.85 -4.99 -23.08
C ASN A 178 -12.39 -6.01 -24.14
N THR A 179 -12.28 -7.29 -23.79
CA THR A 179 -11.89 -8.34 -24.75
C THR A 179 -13.10 -8.71 -25.61
N ASP A 180 -13.19 -8.12 -26.82
CA ASP A 180 -14.26 -8.39 -27.77
C ASP A 180 -14.03 -9.69 -28.56
N LEU A 181 -15.10 -10.46 -28.74
CA LEU A 181 -15.11 -11.76 -29.45
C LEU A 181 -15.88 -11.63 -30.77
N SER A 182 -15.48 -10.70 -31.63
CA SER A 182 -16.28 -10.28 -32.79
C SER A 182 -15.97 -11.03 -34.09
N THR A 183 -14.85 -11.75 -34.19
CA THR A 183 -14.40 -12.44 -35.41
C THR A 183 -13.99 -13.89 -35.12
N ASP A 184 -14.43 -14.83 -35.96
CA ASP A 184 -14.25 -16.29 -35.75
C ASP A 184 -12.78 -16.73 -35.63
N SER A 185 -11.86 -16.09 -36.36
CA SER A 185 -10.42 -16.36 -36.26
C SER A 185 -9.77 -15.86 -34.97
N GLU A 186 -10.35 -14.84 -34.33
CA GLU A 186 -9.85 -14.25 -33.08
C GLU A 186 -10.58 -14.83 -31.86
N LEU A 187 -11.66 -15.60 -32.08
CA LEU A 187 -12.50 -16.17 -31.02
C LEU A 187 -11.74 -17.20 -30.17
N ALA A 188 -10.91 -18.06 -30.79
CA ALA A 188 -10.08 -19.02 -30.05
C ALA A 188 -8.98 -18.34 -29.22
N LYS A 189 -8.28 -17.36 -29.79
CA LYS A 189 -7.23 -16.58 -29.09
C LYS A 189 -7.80 -15.73 -27.96
N ASN A 190 -8.92 -15.04 -28.21
CA ASN A 190 -9.57 -14.19 -27.22
C ASN A 190 -10.24 -15.01 -26.10
N SER A 191 -10.61 -16.27 -26.37
CA SER A 191 -11.07 -17.23 -25.36
C SER A 191 -9.93 -17.65 -24.42
N GLU A 192 -8.74 -17.96 -24.95
CA GLU A 192 -7.55 -18.27 -24.15
C GLU A 192 -7.10 -17.05 -23.32
N LEU A 193 -7.13 -15.86 -23.92
CA LEU A 193 -6.83 -14.61 -23.23
C LEU A 193 -7.83 -14.32 -22.10
N ALA A 194 -9.12 -14.56 -22.32
CA ALA A 194 -10.15 -14.42 -21.29
C ALA A 194 -9.91 -15.38 -20.11
N LYS A 195 -9.51 -16.64 -20.38
CA LYS A 195 -9.13 -17.60 -19.32
C LYS A 195 -7.92 -17.10 -18.52
N LYS A 196 -6.90 -16.55 -19.19
CA LYS A 196 -5.72 -15.97 -18.54
C LYS A 196 -6.08 -14.79 -17.62
N TYR A 197 -6.97 -13.91 -18.06
CA TYR A 197 -7.44 -12.80 -17.22
C TYR A 197 -8.28 -13.29 -16.04
N GLN A 198 -9.12 -14.31 -16.24
CA GLN A 198 -9.88 -14.94 -15.18
C GLN A 198 -8.97 -15.53 -14.10
N GLU A 199 -7.98 -16.33 -14.48
CA GLU A 199 -7.03 -16.94 -13.55
C GLU A 199 -6.28 -15.87 -12.76
N LYS A 200 -5.80 -14.83 -13.44
CA LYS A 200 -5.12 -13.70 -12.79
C LYS A 200 -6.04 -12.91 -11.85
N PHE A 201 -7.32 -12.78 -12.16
CA PHE A 201 -8.28 -12.12 -11.27
C PHE A 201 -8.50 -12.91 -9.97
N TYR A 202 -8.59 -14.24 -10.06
CA TYR A 202 -8.76 -15.10 -8.90
C TYR A 202 -7.50 -15.15 -8.04
N SER A 203 -6.32 -15.30 -8.64
CA SER A 203 -5.06 -15.32 -7.89
C SER A 203 -4.85 -14.02 -7.11
N GLU A 204 -5.10 -12.85 -7.73
CA GLU A 204 -5.04 -11.56 -7.03
C GLU A 204 -6.11 -11.44 -5.93
N SER A 205 -7.28 -12.06 -6.11
CA SER A 205 -8.35 -12.01 -5.10
C SER A 205 -8.04 -12.86 -3.87
N GLU A 206 -7.46 -14.05 -4.04
CA GLU A 206 -6.98 -14.85 -2.91
C GLU A 206 -5.81 -14.18 -2.22
N TRP A 207 -4.87 -13.63 -2.98
CA TRP A 207 -3.73 -12.92 -2.41
C TRP A 207 -4.15 -11.68 -1.62
N ILE A 208 -5.17 -10.95 -2.06
CA ILE A 208 -5.76 -9.83 -1.29
C ILE A 208 -6.24 -10.30 0.09
N LYS A 209 -6.90 -11.46 0.20
CA LYS A 209 -7.38 -11.98 1.50
C LYS A 209 -6.21 -12.30 2.41
N GLU A 210 -5.15 -12.88 1.86
CA GLU A 210 -3.95 -13.21 2.62
C GLU A 210 -3.23 -11.95 3.10
N LEU A 211 -3.11 -10.92 2.26
CA LEU A 211 -2.54 -9.62 2.66
C LEU A 211 -3.38 -8.92 3.75
N GLU A 212 -4.70 -9.02 3.69
CA GLU A 212 -5.58 -8.51 4.75
C GLU A 212 -5.35 -9.24 6.08
N ARG A 213 -5.08 -10.55 6.05
CA ARG A 213 -4.67 -11.33 7.23
C ARG A 213 -3.30 -10.90 7.75
N LEU A 214 -2.30 -10.77 6.87
CA LEU A 214 -0.93 -10.37 7.21
C LEU A 214 -0.82 -8.93 7.71
N ARG A 215 -1.79 -8.07 7.40
CA ARG A 215 -1.82 -6.70 7.94
C ARG A 215 -2.29 -6.65 9.39
N ILE A 216 -3.11 -7.60 9.82
CA ILE A 216 -3.69 -7.59 11.16
C ILE A 216 -2.68 -8.22 12.13
N THR A 217 -2.37 -7.49 13.19
CA THR A 217 -1.57 -8.00 14.31
C THR A 217 -2.48 -8.77 15.25
N THR A 218 -2.18 -10.05 15.44
CA THR A 218 -2.91 -10.93 16.36
C THR A 218 -2.28 -10.94 17.74
N ILE A 219 -3.02 -11.41 18.76
CA ILE A 219 -2.48 -11.56 20.13
C ILE A 219 -1.25 -12.46 20.13
N TYR A 220 -1.24 -13.51 19.30
CA TYR A 220 -0.10 -14.41 19.16
C TYR A 220 1.16 -13.68 18.69
N ASP A 221 1.01 -12.79 17.70
CA ASP A 221 2.12 -11.95 17.22
C ASP A 221 2.68 -11.05 18.33
N LEU A 222 1.82 -10.55 19.21
CA LEU A 222 2.24 -9.71 20.35
C LEU A 222 3.01 -10.48 21.42
N ILE A 223 2.75 -11.78 21.54
CA ILE A 223 3.47 -12.67 22.45
C ILE A 223 4.84 -13.03 21.86
N GLN A 224 4.92 -13.24 20.55
CA GLN A 224 6.16 -13.58 19.85
C GLN A 224 7.13 -12.40 19.72
N VAL A 225 6.62 -11.18 19.56
CA VAL A 225 7.41 -9.95 19.47
C VAL A 225 7.14 -9.10 20.71
N PRO A 226 7.86 -9.35 21.82
CA PRO A 226 7.77 -8.52 23.01
C PRO A 226 8.19 -7.08 22.69
N LEU A 227 7.77 -6.13 23.53
CA LEU A 227 8.17 -4.73 23.37
C LEU A 227 9.70 -4.64 23.39
N GLY A 228 10.28 -4.13 22.30
CA GLY A 228 11.70 -3.79 22.27
C GLY A 228 11.97 -2.55 23.11
N GLU A 229 13.24 -2.26 23.34
CA GLU A 229 13.70 -0.98 23.86
C GLU A 229 14.07 -0.07 22.67
N LEU A 230 13.63 1.19 22.69
CA LEU A 230 14.20 2.19 21.79
C LEU A 230 15.63 2.45 22.31
N SER A 231 16.63 2.09 21.53
CA SER A 231 18.00 2.51 21.83
C SER A 231 18.08 4.00 21.52
N ASP A 232 18.21 4.80 22.59
CA ASP A 232 18.58 6.22 22.53
C ASP A 232 20.02 6.39 22.00
#